data_AF-A0A6G1FSM3-F1
#
_entry.id   AF-A0A6G1FSM3-F1
#
_cell.length_a   1.000
_cell.length_b   1.000
_cell.length_c   1.000
_cell.angle_alpha   90.00
_cell.angle_beta   90.00
_cell.angle_gamma   90.00
#
_symmetry.space_group_name_H-M   'P 1'
#
loop_
_entity.id
_entity.type
_entity.pdbx_description
1 polymer ?
#
loop_
_entity_poly.entity_id
_entity_poly.type
_entity_poly.pdbx_seq_one_letter_code
_entity_poly.pdbx_strand_id
1 'polypeptide(L)'
;MVNQTNSSFGFAGYSSQTLRSFSPLPDLVAPLAAFTGVNSDTLLLVSFIFFALPSSAIYFFRAALDHVLDYITSTVYIREDDELYTTFMSWLLKHDSSKSIRCGEIYSDRSEGAWWTDDAKYDDFENAALADLNRPVMNFSEMNALIPPSLSPYFNTENRIWHNRRLFLITRIRRLAGRDEREVEEIRIRTVGLTTKSILSLLVDVQEWNAKENSDSASTSIYCIETRGYVFWRRAGERPSRPLSTVDMDDDMKSTIVSDMNDFFRPKSRLWYARRGIPYRRGYLLSGPPGTGKSSLSFALASTFGLSVYIITIRDPEINDAVLGAAFRDLPERCLVLLEDIDSAGLGDKRGKREDDSEEASSTGSRVGKPKGRGEIKTSVTLSGLLNAIDGVGGHEGHVLLMTTNHPEKLDPALVRPGRVDFLVNFSLATSVQVKHIFLRMYLDDASPMKCAEKERDWTESELKDLSEQFAAQVPSSKFSPAEIQNFLITRKREPQSSVDEIGTWVKKALKSKATGEGE
;
A
#
# COMPACT_ATOMS: atom_id res chain seq x y z
N MET A 1 48.91 28.34 -63.37
CA MET A 1 49.91 28.54 -62.30
C MET A 1 49.77 27.37 -61.34
N VAL A 2 50.67 26.38 -61.44
CA VAL A 2 51.73 26.08 -60.43
C VAL A 2 51.11 25.48 -59.15
N ASN A 3 51.45 24.29 -58.64
CA ASN A 3 52.31 23.18 -59.03
C ASN A 3 51.91 21.96 -58.16
N GLN A 4 52.14 20.75 -58.68
CA GLN A 4 52.24 19.52 -57.88
C GLN A 4 53.41 19.61 -56.90
N THR A 5 53.26 19.05 -55.68
CA THR A 5 54.36 18.36 -54.98
C THR A 5 53.82 17.29 -54.03
N ASN A 6 54.17 16.03 -54.33
CA ASN A 6 54.30 14.93 -53.39
C ASN A 6 55.13 15.35 -52.17
N SER A 7 54.73 14.99 -50.96
CA SER A 7 55.67 14.76 -49.86
C SER A 7 55.19 13.63 -48.96
N SER A 8 55.91 12.53 -49.07
CA SER A 8 56.02 11.41 -48.14
C SER A 8 55.95 11.85 -46.66
N PHE A 9 55.05 11.25 -45.89
CA PHE A 9 55.07 11.28 -44.42
C PHE A 9 56.30 10.51 -43.93
N GLY A 10 57.41 11.22 -43.76
CA GLY A 10 58.59 10.74 -43.07
C GLY A 10 58.37 10.78 -41.56
N PHE A 11 58.45 9.62 -40.91
CA PHE A 11 58.69 9.51 -39.49
C PHE A 11 60.08 10.11 -39.18
N ALA A 12 60.13 11.37 -38.75
CA ALA A 12 61.35 11.95 -38.19
C ALA A 12 61.01 13.03 -37.16
N GLY A 13 61.42 12.80 -35.91
CA GLY A 13 61.68 13.86 -34.94
C GLY A 13 60.58 14.18 -33.93
N TYR A 14 60.13 13.21 -33.14
CA TYR A 14 59.64 13.54 -31.80
C TYR A 14 60.83 13.62 -30.85
N SER A 15 61.13 14.83 -30.37
CA SER A 15 62.21 15.06 -29.42
C SER A 15 61.90 14.37 -28.09
N SER A 16 62.93 13.85 -27.45
CA SER A 16 62.90 13.17 -26.14
C SER A 16 62.31 14.01 -24.99
N GLN A 17 61.98 15.28 -25.22
CA GLN A 17 61.36 16.18 -24.24
C GLN A 17 59.84 16.02 -24.15
N THR A 18 59.13 15.68 -25.22
CA THR A 18 57.65 15.55 -25.18
C THR A 18 57.15 14.31 -24.46
N LEU A 19 57.97 13.27 -24.33
CA LEU A 19 57.63 12.05 -23.56
C LEU A 19 57.83 12.22 -22.04
N ARG A 20 58.61 13.23 -21.61
CA ARG A 20 58.88 13.49 -20.18
C ARG A 20 57.76 14.24 -19.46
N SER A 21 56.88 14.93 -20.18
CA SER A 21 55.81 15.72 -19.56
C SER A 21 54.52 14.93 -19.26
N PHE A 22 54.37 13.71 -19.78
CA PHE A 22 53.11 12.96 -19.73
C PHE A 22 53.12 11.68 -18.90
N SER A 23 54.27 11.24 -18.37
CA SER A 23 54.31 10.05 -17.50
C SER A 23 55.56 10.01 -16.61
N PRO A 24 55.51 9.42 -15.40
CA PRO A 24 56.68 9.22 -14.52
C PRO A 24 57.59 8.05 -14.97
N LEU A 25 57.27 7.40 -16.09
CA LEU A 25 57.99 6.24 -16.61
C LEU A 25 59.45 6.50 -17.01
N PRO A 26 59.84 7.67 -17.58
CA PRO A 26 61.23 7.95 -17.94
C PRO A 26 62.17 7.99 -16.72
N ASP A 27 61.69 8.50 -15.57
CA ASP A 27 62.47 8.60 -14.34
C ASP A 27 62.62 7.23 -13.64
N LEU A 28 61.64 6.33 -13.82
CA LEU A 28 61.67 4.96 -13.29
C LEU A 28 62.64 4.04 -14.04
N VAL A 29 62.83 4.28 -15.34
CA VAL A 29 63.66 3.44 -16.25
C VAL A 29 65.12 3.94 -16.31
N ALA A 30 65.38 5.20 -15.95
CA ALA A 30 66.72 5.80 -15.92
C ALA A 30 67.77 5.03 -15.09
N PRO A 31 67.50 4.57 -13.85
CA PRO A 31 68.49 3.77 -13.09
C PRO A 31 68.74 2.38 -13.70
N LEU A 32 67.74 1.79 -14.37
CA LEU A 32 67.85 0.51 -15.05
C LEU A 32 68.70 0.62 -16.34
N ALA A 33 68.56 1.74 -17.06
CA ALA A 33 69.37 2.09 -18.23
C ALA A 33 70.84 2.29 -17.87
N ALA A 34 71.12 2.97 -16.74
CA ALA A 34 72.47 3.17 -16.25
C ALA A 34 73.16 1.87 -15.81
N PHE A 35 72.40 0.90 -15.26
CA PHE A 35 72.93 -0.40 -14.82
C PHE A 35 73.19 -1.38 -15.97
N THR A 36 72.35 -1.36 -17.01
CA THR A 36 72.42 -2.33 -18.13
C THR A 36 73.21 -1.82 -19.33
N GLY A 37 73.51 -0.52 -19.41
CA GLY A 37 74.21 0.10 -20.54
C GLY A 37 73.35 0.24 -21.82
N VAL A 38 72.06 -0.08 -21.74
CA VAL A 38 71.11 -0.01 -22.85
C VAL A 38 70.46 1.37 -22.92
N ASN A 39 70.26 1.89 -24.13
CA ASN A 39 69.75 3.24 -24.34
C ASN A 39 68.35 3.42 -23.72
N SER A 40 68.07 4.55 -23.06
CA SER A 40 66.82 4.77 -22.31
C SER A 40 65.58 4.65 -23.21
N ASP A 41 65.71 5.09 -24.47
CA ASP A 41 64.63 5.05 -25.46
C ASP A 41 64.29 3.61 -25.86
N THR A 42 65.29 2.73 -25.93
CA THR A 42 65.07 1.29 -26.19
C THR A 42 64.44 0.58 -25.01
N LEU A 43 64.78 0.94 -23.77
CA LEU A 43 64.15 0.36 -22.58
C LEU A 43 62.71 0.83 -22.39
N LEU A 44 62.41 2.09 -22.73
CA LEU A 44 61.03 2.61 -22.75
C LEU A 44 60.19 1.91 -23.81
N LEU A 45 60.74 1.68 -25.01
CA LEU A 45 60.05 0.98 -26.09
C LEU A 45 59.78 -0.50 -25.73
N VAL A 46 60.77 -1.17 -25.13
CA VAL A 46 60.61 -2.53 -24.60
C VAL A 46 59.56 -2.56 -23.49
N SER A 47 59.59 -1.63 -22.54
CA SER A 47 58.61 -1.54 -21.45
C SER A 47 57.19 -1.27 -21.99
N PHE A 48 57.05 -0.42 -22.99
CA PHE A 48 55.77 -0.17 -23.66
C PHE A 48 55.25 -1.43 -24.36
N ILE A 49 56.13 -2.19 -25.02
CA ILE A 49 55.78 -3.48 -25.64
C ILE A 49 55.37 -4.51 -24.59
N PHE A 50 56.01 -4.56 -23.42
CA PHE A 50 55.71 -5.54 -22.38
C PHE A 50 54.50 -5.18 -21.51
N PHE A 51 54.18 -3.89 -21.32
CA PHE A 51 53.09 -3.46 -20.44
C PHE A 51 51.91 -2.84 -21.19
N ALA A 52 52.15 -1.95 -22.15
CA ALA A 52 51.08 -1.23 -22.85
C ALA A 52 50.41 -2.07 -23.95
N LEU A 53 51.17 -2.89 -24.69
CA LEU A 53 50.57 -3.77 -25.70
C LEU A 53 49.68 -4.86 -25.07
N PRO A 54 50.08 -5.58 -24.00
CA PRO A 54 49.17 -6.53 -23.35
C PRO A 54 47.99 -5.85 -22.69
N SER A 55 48.18 -4.69 -22.05
CA SER A 55 47.07 -3.96 -21.42
C SER A 55 46.06 -3.46 -22.45
N SER A 56 46.53 -2.93 -23.58
CA SER A 56 45.64 -2.52 -24.68
C SER A 56 44.97 -3.74 -25.34
N ALA A 57 45.69 -4.84 -25.56
CA ALA A 57 45.12 -6.07 -26.08
C ALA A 57 44.03 -6.64 -25.14
N ILE A 58 44.24 -6.63 -23.82
CA ILE A 58 43.24 -7.04 -22.83
C ILE A 58 42.03 -6.10 -22.86
N TYR A 59 42.26 -4.78 -22.95
CA TYR A 59 41.18 -3.80 -23.07
C TYR A 59 40.33 -4.04 -24.32
N PHE A 60 40.96 -4.19 -25.49
CA PHE A 60 40.26 -4.49 -26.74
C PHE A 60 39.56 -5.84 -26.71
N PHE A 61 40.19 -6.86 -26.13
CA PHE A 61 39.57 -8.17 -25.96
C PHE A 61 38.32 -8.11 -25.07
N ARG A 62 38.37 -7.38 -23.95
CA ARG A 62 37.20 -7.16 -23.08
C ARG A 62 36.10 -6.40 -23.81
N ALA A 63 36.43 -5.30 -24.49
CA ALA A 63 35.45 -4.55 -25.27
C ALA A 63 34.82 -5.39 -26.39
N ALA A 64 35.60 -6.23 -27.07
CA ALA A 64 35.11 -7.14 -28.09
C ALA A 64 34.20 -8.23 -27.49
N LEU A 65 34.59 -8.80 -26.35
CA LEU A 65 33.80 -9.79 -25.63
C LEU A 65 32.49 -9.19 -25.13
N ASP A 66 32.49 -7.98 -24.59
CA ASP A 66 31.29 -7.26 -24.16
C ASP A 66 30.35 -7.01 -25.35
N HIS A 67 30.87 -6.61 -26.51
CA HIS A 67 30.07 -6.48 -27.73
C HIS A 67 29.45 -7.79 -28.20
N VAL A 68 30.20 -8.90 -28.13
CA VAL A 68 29.67 -10.23 -28.48
C VAL A 68 28.61 -10.65 -27.48
N LEU A 69 28.83 -10.45 -26.18
CA LEU A 69 27.87 -10.74 -25.13
C LEU A 69 26.60 -9.90 -25.29
N ASP A 70 26.72 -8.61 -25.58
CA ASP A 70 25.59 -7.72 -25.90
C ASP A 70 24.81 -8.22 -27.11
N TYR A 71 25.47 -8.77 -28.14
CA TYR A 71 24.80 -9.31 -29.32
C TYR A 71 24.03 -10.61 -29.05
N ILE A 72 24.57 -11.50 -28.21
CA ILE A 72 23.94 -12.80 -27.90
C ILE A 72 22.99 -12.76 -26.70
N THR A 73 22.88 -11.61 -26.02
CA THR A 73 21.99 -11.43 -24.87
C THR A 73 20.86 -10.47 -25.17
N SER A 74 19.68 -10.79 -24.65
CA SER A 74 18.56 -9.88 -24.62
C SER A 74 18.59 -9.10 -23.32
N THR A 75 18.30 -7.79 -23.38
CA THR A 75 18.30 -6.90 -22.21
C THR A 75 16.97 -6.16 -22.11
N VAL A 76 16.42 -6.08 -20.89
CA VAL A 76 15.21 -5.31 -20.55
C VAL A 76 15.51 -4.42 -19.35
N TYR A 77 14.88 -3.25 -19.31
CA TYR A 77 15.01 -2.28 -18.22
C TYR A 77 13.65 -2.09 -17.56
N ILE A 78 13.62 -2.17 -16.23
CA ILE A 78 12.47 -1.81 -15.40
C ILE A 78 12.82 -0.49 -14.72
N ARG A 79 11.96 0.51 -14.87
CA ARG A 79 12.15 1.84 -14.26
C ARG A 79 11.55 1.87 -12.87
N GLU A 80 12.13 2.67 -11.98
CA GLU A 80 11.62 2.90 -10.62
C GLU A 80 10.17 3.45 -10.58
N ASP A 81 9.76 4.20 -11.61
CA ASP A 81 8.41 4.76 -11.72
C ASP A 81 7.30 3.68 -11.90
N ASP A 82 7.68 2.44 -12.21
CA ASP A 82 6.75 1.34 -12.50
C ASP A 82 6.56 0.44 -11.26
N GLU A 83 5.32 0.02 -10.99
CA GLU A 83 4.97 -0.91 -9.91
C GLU A 83 5.70 -2.27 -10.06
N LEU A 84 6.09 -2.63 -11.28
CA LEU A 84 6.92 -3.79 -11.54
C LEU A 84 8.29 -3.72 -10.85
N TYR A 85 8.84 -2.52 -10.60
CA TYR A 85 10.12 -2.36 -9.92
C TYR A 85 10.05 -2.88 -8.48
N THR A 86 9.08 -2.38 -7.71
CA THR A 86 8.89 -2.76 -6.30
C THR A 86 8.55 -4.23 -6.20
N THR A 87 7.65 -4.71 -7.07
CA THR A 87 7.27 -6.12 -7.15
C THR A 87 8.47 -7.04 -7.43
N PHE A 88 9.28 -6.67 -8.43
CA PHE A 88 10.45 -7.45 -8.79
C PHE A 88 11.51 -7.45 -7.69
N MET A 89 11.72 -6.32 -7.01
CA MET A 89 12.65 -6.24 -5.88
C MET A 89 12.18 -7.10 -4.70
N SER A 90 10.90 -7.06 -4.35
CA SER A 90 10.33 -7.91 -3.29
C SER A 90 10.48 -9.40 -3.62
N TRP A 91 10.18 -9.79 -4.87
CA TRP A 91 10.41 -11.15 -5.35
C TRP A 91 11.89 -11.54 -5.25
N LEU A 92 12.78 -10.65 -5.71
CA LEU A 92 14.22 -10.88 -5.74
C LEU A 92 14.81 -11.10 -4.34
N LEU A 93 14.32 -10.40 -3.32
CA LEU A 93 14.75 -10.58 -1.92
C LEU A 93 14.34 -11.96 -1.38
N LYS A 94 13.11 -12.40 -1.68
CA LYS A 94 12.55 -13.67 -1.20
C LYS A 94 12.97 -14.89 -2.03
N HIS A 95 13.41 -14.70 -3.27
CA HIS A 95 13.80 -15.78 -4.16
C HIS A 95 15.00 -16.58 -3.60
N ASP A 96 15.01 -17.91 -3.74
CA ASP A 96 16.05 -18.79 -3.17
C ASP A 96 17.48 -18.43 -3.59
N SER A 97 17.63 -17.85 -4.79
CA SER A 97 18.93 -17.40 -5.29
C SER A 97 19.42 -16.09 -4.68
N SER A 98 18.60 -15.38 -3.88
CA SER A 98 19.00 -14.15 -3.16
C SER A 98 20.11 -14.43 -2.14
N LYS A 99 20.16 -15.65 -1.60
CA LYS A 99 21.26 -16.14 -0.74
C LYS A 99 22.61 -16.20 -1.47
N SER A 100 22.63 -16.08 -2.80
CA SER A 100 23.85 -16.06 -3.62
C SER A 100 24.32 -14.63 -3.95
N ILE A 101 23.62 -13.59 -3.49
CA ILE A 101 24.04 -12.19 -3.66
C ILE A 101 25.40 -12.00 -2.95
N ARG A 102 26.42 -11.62 -3.73
CA ARG A 102 27.79 -11.43 -3.23
C ARG A 102 28.08 -10.00 -2.78
N CYS A 103 27.30 -9.03 -3.26
CA CYS A 103 27.43 -7.63 -2.93
C CYS A 103 26.04 -7.04 -2.80
N GLY A 104 25.68 -6.60 -1.60
CA GLY A 104 24.35 -6.12 -1.31
C GLY A 104 24.34 -4.93 -0.37
N GLU A 105 23.23 -4.19 -0.41
CA GLU A 105 22.85 -3.13 0.51
C GLU A 105 21.90 -3.69 1.56
N ILE A 106 22.14 -3.37 2.83
CA ILE A 106 21.30 -3.82 3.93
C ILE A 106 20.11 -2.87 4.08
N TYR A 107 18.91 -3.44 4.07
CA TYR A 107 17.67 -2.74 4.36
C TYR A 107 17.08 -3.29 5.66
N SER A 108 16.71 -2.39 6.57
CA SER A 108 15.88 -2.73 7.72
C SER A 108 14.48 -2.21 7.45
N ASP A 109 13.53 -3.11 7.25
CA ASP A 109 12.13 -2.73 7.14
C ASP A 109 11.63 -2.35 8.53
N ARG A 110 11.51 -1.05 8.78
CA ARG A 110 10.93 -0.50 10.01
C ARG A 110 9.49 -0.04 9.80
N SER A 111 8.87 -0.40 8.68
CA SER A 111 7.49 0.00 8.43
C SER A 111 6.57 -0.63 9.47
N GLU A 112 5.67 0.16 10.05
CA GLU A 112 4.66 -0.33 11.02
C GLU A 112 3.77 -1.45 10.44
N GLY A 113 3.77 -1.63 9.11
CA GLY A 113 3.07 -2.67 8.36
C GLY A 113 3.71 -4.07 8.43
N ALA A 114 5.00 -4.18 8.77
CA ALA A 114 5.71 -5.46 8.80
C ALA A 114 5.13 -6.45 9.85
N TRP A 115 4.52 -5.93 10.91
CA TRP A 115 3.89 -6.74 11.97
C TRP A 115 2.57 -7.38 11.58
N TRP A 116 1.91 -6.90 10.52
CA TRP A 116 0.54 -7.31 10.13
C TRP A 116 0.51 -8.21 8.90
N THR A 117 1.66 -8.44 8.25
CA THR A 117 1.73 -9.02 6.90
C THR A 117 2.28 -10.44 6.88
N ASP A 118 2.89 -10.92 7.97
CA ASP A 118 3.55 -12.22 8.01
C ASP A 118 3.40 -12.88 9.39
N ASP A 119 2.25 -13.53 9.62
CA ASP A 119 1.90 -14.19 10.88
C ASP A 119 2.94 -15.24 11.32
N ALA A 120 3.56 -15.94 10.36
CA ALA A 120 4.58 -16.95 10.64
C ALA A 120 5.86 -16.34 11.24
N LYS A 121 6.23 -15.12 10.81
CA LYS A 121 7.31 -14.37 11.44
C LYS A 121 6.92 -13.94 12.85
N TYR A 122 5.68 -13.47 13.04
CA TYR A 122 5.19 -13.00 14.33
C TYR A 122 5.26 -14.10 15.40
N ASP A 123 4.84 -15.33 15.10
CA ASP A 123 4.90 -16.46 16.03
C ASP A 123 6.34 -16.82 16.41
N ASP A 124 7.26 -16.87 15.45
CA ASP A 124 8.68 -17.15 15.72
C ASP A 124 9.32 -16.03 16.58
N PHE A 125 8.95 -14.76 16.34
CA PHE A 125 9.45 -13.61 17.11
C PHE A 125 8.82 -13.50 18.50
N GLU A 126 7.51 -13.74 18.63
CA GLU A 126 6.81 -13.74 19.91
C GLU A 126 7.34 -14.87 20.79
N ASN A 127 7.51 -16.08 20.25
CA ASN A 127 8.11 -17.19 20.99
C ASN A 127 9.56 -16.91 21.41
N ALA A 128 10.37 -16.28 20.55
CA ALA A 128 11.73 -15.87 20.89
C ALA A 128 11.76 -14.75 21.95
N ALA A 129 10.90 -13.74 21.84
CA ALA A 129 10.79 -12.65 22.81
C ALA A 129 10.24 -13.12 24.16
N LEU A 130 9.24 -14.01 24.17
CA LEU A 130 8.66 -14.60 25.38
C LEU A 130 9.64 -15.54 26.09
N ALA A 131 10.43 -16.33 25.34
CA ALA A 131 11.43 -17.23 25.90
C ALA A 131 12.57 -16.50 26.63
N ASP A 132 12.99 -15.33 26.13
CA ASP A 132 14.13 -14.60 26.69
C ASP A 132 13.75 -13.65 27.84
N LEU A 133 12.48 -13.24 27.96
CA LEU A 133 12.13 -12.10 28.82
C LEU A 133 11.31 -12.39 30.07
N ASN A 134 10.56 -13.50 30.19
CA ASN A 134 9.79 -13.86 31.40
C ASN A 134 9.11 -12.64 32.09
N ARG A 135 8.61 -11.69 31.29
CA ARG A 135 8.13 -10.38 31.71
C ARG A 135 6.66 -10.22 31.33
N PRO A 136 5.85 -9.58 32.17
CA PRO A 136 4.41 -9.47 31.95
C PRO A 136 4.00 -8.44 30.88
N VAL A 137 4.96 -7.71 30.26
CA VAL A 137 4.67 -6.60 29.34
C VAL A 137 5.58 -6.68 28.10
N MET A 138 4.97 -6.63 26.91
CA MET A 138 5.65 -6.58 25.61
C MET A 138 6.26 -5.19 25.36
N ASN A 139 7.56 -5.12 25.06
CA ASN A 139 8.24 -3.87 24.69
C ASN A 139 8.49 -3.83 23.17
N PHE A 140 7.76 -2.99 22.44
CA PHE A 140 7.88 -2.85 20.99
C PHE A 140 9.27 -2.41 20.50
N SER A 141 10.04 -1.69 21.34
CA SER A 141 11.42 -1.31 20.97
C SER A 141 12.37 -2.50 20.95
N GLU A 142 12.18 -3.46 21.85
CA GLU A 142 12.95 -4.71 21.90
C GLU A 142 12.50 -5.65 20.77
N MET A 143 11.20 -5.69 20.50
CA MET A 143 10.62 -6.45 19.38
C MET A 143 11.15 -5.95 18.02
N ASN A 144 11.19 -4.63 17.81
CA ASN A 144 11.78 -4.03 16.61
C ASN A 144 13.28 -4.33 16.47
N ALA A 145 13.99 -4.59 17.58
CA ALA A 145 15.39 -4.98 17.55
C ALA A 145 15.61 -6.43 17.11
N LEU A 146 14.56 -7.26 17.16
CA LEU A 146 14.58 -8.66 16.72
C LEU A 146 14.32 -8.81 15.20
N ILE A 147 13.82 -7.78 14.52
CA ILE A 147 13.54 -7.82 13.07
C ILE A 147 14.86 -8.03 12.31
N PRO A 148 15.01 -9.13 11.55
CA PRO A 148 16.24 -9.42 10.83
C PRO A 148 16.43 -8.45 9.65
N PRO A 149 17.64 -7.90 9.46
CA PRO A 149 17.93 -7.08 8.30
C PRO A 149 17.83 -7.91 7.01
N SER A 150 17.30 -7.32 5.95
CA SER A 150 17.20 -7.93 4.62
C SER A 150 18.34 -7.43 3.71
N LEU A 151 18.88 -8.32 2.87
CA LEU A 151 19.97 -7.99 1.94
C LEU A 151 19.41 -7.75 0.53
N SER A 152 19.50 -6.52 0.05
CA SER A 152 19.15 -6.13 -1.33
C SER A 152 20.39 -6.07 -2.23
N PRO A 153 20.29 -6.27 -3.55
CA PRO A 153 21.42 -6.14 -4.46
C PRO A 153 22.00 -4.71 -4.51
N TYR A 154 23.33 -4.59 -4.47
CA TYR A 154 24.02 -3.29 -4.55
C TYR A 154 24.06 -2.73 -5.97
N PHE A 155 24.17 -1.40 -6.11
CA PHE A 155 24.23 -0.72 -7.40
C PHE A 155 25.44 -1.14 -8.24
N ASN A 156 25.23 -1.22 -9.56
CA ASN A 156 26.22 -1.55 -10.57
C ASN A 156 26.91 -2.91 -10.34
N THR A 157 26.29 -3.81 -9.59
CA THR A 157 26.76 -5.19 -9.40
C THR A 157 25.91 -6.16 -10.20
N GLU A 158 26.56 -7.08 -10.93
CA GLU A 158 25.87 -8.12 -11.68
C GLU A 158 25.55 -9.31 -10.79
N ASN A 159 24.27 -9.46 -10.47
CA ASN A 159 23.75 -10.56 -9.67
C ASN A 159 23.21 -11.66 -10.58
N ARG A 160 23.56 -12.91 -10.28
CA ARG A 160 23.26 -14.06 -11.12
C ARG A 160 22.12 -14.86 -10.51
N ILE A 161 21.06 -15.06 -11.27
CA ILE A 161 19.87 -15.79 -10.81
C ILE A 161 19.51 -16.89 -11.78
N TRP A 162 19.23 -18.06 -11.22
CA TRP A 162 18.71 -19.18 -11.97
C TRP A 162 17.20 -19.24 -11.79
N HIS A 163 16.46 -19.17 -12.89
CA HIS A 163 15.01 -19.32 -12.91
C HIS A 163 14.60 -20.16 -14.11
N ASN A 164 13.75 -21.18 -13.91
CA ASN A 164 13.32 -22.11 -14.97
C ASN A 164 14.46 -22.66 -15.85
N ARG A 165 15.57 -23.07 -15.21
CA ARG A 165 16.81 -23.59 -15.85
C ARG A 165 17.53 -22.58 -16.77
N ARG A 166 17.25 -21.29 -16.64
CA ARG A 166 17.91 -20.21 -17.39
C ARG A 166 18.61 -19.26 -16.43
N LEU A 167 19.75 -18.73 -16.88
CA LEU A 167 20.51 -17.74 -16.16
C LEU A 167 20.05 -16.34 -16.54
N PHE A 168 19.75 -15.53 -15.53
CA PHE A 168 19.45 -14.11 -15.63
C PHE A 168 20.53 -13.33 -14.88
N LEU A 169 21.01 -12.25 -15.50
CA LEU A 169 21.92 -11.29 -14.90
C LEU A 169 21.12 -10.04 -14.57
N ILE A 170 21.12 -9.67 -13.30
CA ILE A 170 20.34 -8.56 -12.78
C ILE A 170 21.30 -7.51 -12.23
N THR A 171 21.11 -6.27 -12.66
CA THR A 171 21.94 -5.15 -12.22
C THR A 171 21.03 -3.99 -11.86
N ARG A 172 21.11 -3.51 -10.61
CA ARG A 172 20.48 -2.26 -10.20
C ARG A 172 21.39 -1.11 -10.61
N ILE A 173 20.87 -0.14 -11.35
CA ILE A 173 21.63 0.97 -11.89
C ILE A 173 21.02 2.24 -11.34
N ARG A 174 21.88 3.14 -10.84
CA ARG A 174 21.49 4.49 -10.43
C ARG A 174 22.04 5.48 -11.44
N ARG A 175 21.17 6.37 -11.94
CA ARG A 175 21.53 7.43 -12.90
C ARG A 175 20.99 8.77 -12.41
N LEU A 176 21.69 9.84 -12.74
CA LEU A 176 21.18 11.20 -12.57
C LEU A 176 20.39 11.57 -13.84
N ALA A 177 19.14 11.98 -13.67
CA ALA A 177 18.25 12.34 -14.77
C ALA A 177 17.57 13.70 -14.55
N GLY A 178 17.39 14.45 -15.64
CA GLY A 178 16.70 15.74 -15.65
C GLY A 178 17.57 16.94 -15.29
N ARG A 179 16.98 18.15 -15.36
CA ARG A 179 17.62 19.42 -15.00
C ARG A 179 17.90 19.55 -13.50
N ASP A 180 17.11 18.86 -12.69
CA ASP A 180 17.18 18.87 -11.23
C ASP A 180 18.13 17.79 -10.67
N GLU A 181 18.85 17.06 -11.53
CA GLU A 181 19.76 15.97 -11.15
C GLU A 181 19.10 14.95 -10.19
N ARG A 182 17.85 14.56 -10.48
CA ARG A 182 17.17 13.55 -9.66
C ARG A 182 17.84 12.20 -9.88
N GLU A 183 18.14 11.50 -8.79
CA GLU A 183 18.56 10.11 -8.85
C GLU A 183 17.35 9.27 -9.30
N VAL A 184 17.53 8.53 -10.39
CA VAL A 184 16.55 7.58 -10.92
C VAL A 184 17.20 6.20 -10.90
N GLU A 185 16.46 5.24 -10.36
CA GLU A 185 16.88 3.85 -10.32
C GLU A 185 16.25 3.03 -11.45
N GLU A 186 17.03 2.11 -12.00
CA GLU A 186 16.59 1.19 -13.05
C GLU A 186 17.14 -0.21 -12.77
N ILE A 187 16.33 -1.23 -12.97
CA ILE A 187 16.78 -2.63 -12.93
C ILE A 187 17.01 -3.08 -14.36
N ARG A 188 18.25 -3.47 -14.67
CA ARG A 188 18.62 -4.11 -15.92
C ARG A 188 18.57 -5.63 -15.74
N ILE A 189 17.81 -6.31 -16.59
CA ILE A 189 17.74 -7.77 -16.66
C ILE A 189 18.33 -8.21 -18.00
N ARG A 190 19.37 -9.05 -17.97
CA ARG A 190 19.98 -9.67 -19.15
C ARG A 190 19.82 -11.18 -19.13
N THR A 191 19.58 -11.79 -20.27
CA THR A 191 19.60 -13.25 -20.41
C THR A 191 20.22 -13.66 -21.73
N VAL A 192 20.80 -14.86 -21.79
CA VAL A 192 21.35 -15.42 -23.03
C VAL A 192 20.20 -15.80 -23.95
N GLY A 193 20.24 -15.28 -25.19
CA GLY A 193 19.25 -15.53 -26.21
C GLY A 193 18.92 -14.29 -27.02
N LEU A 194 18.50 -14.50 -28.27
CA LEU A 194 18.14 -13.45 -29.22
C LEU A 194 16.69 -12.96 -29.05
N THR A 195 15.96 -13.46 -28.06
CA THR A 195 14.55 -13.13 -27.84
C THR A 195 14.27 -12.69 -26.41
N THR A 196 13.50 -11.63 -26.26
CA THR A 196 13.03 -11.12 -24.96
C THR A 196 11.93 -11.96 -24.31
N LYS A 197 11.36 -12.95 -25.03
CA LYS A 197 10.28 -13.82 -24.53
C LYS A 197 10.61 -14.49 -23.19
N SER A 198 11.87 -14.88 -23.00
CA SER A 198 12.37 -15.49 -21.76
C SER A 198 12.34 -14.53 -20.57
N ILE A 199 12.58 -13.25 -20.80
CA ILE A 199 12.52 -12.22 -19.76
C ILE A 199 11.05 -11.91 -19.48
N LEU A 200 10.21 -11.80 -20.51
CA LEU A 200 8.77 -11.60 -20.33
C LEU A 200 8.12 -12.74 -19.54
N SER A 201 8.49 -14.00 -19.80
CA SER A 201 7.99 -15.12 -18.99
C SER A 201 8.43 -15.03 -17.53
N LEU A 202 9.67 -14.60 -17.25
CA LEU A 202 10.12 -14.34 -15.88
C LEU A 202 9.26 -13.26 -15.22
N LEU A 203 8.97 -12.15 -15.92
CA LEU A 203 8.15 -11.07 -15.36
C LEU A 203 6.71 -11.51 -15.10
N VAL A 204 6.14 -12.37 -15.95
CA VAL A 204 4.83 -12.98 -15.71
C VAL A 204 4.87 -13.86 -14.46
N ASP A 205 5.90 -14.71 -14.32
CA ASP A 205 6.05 -15.56 -13.12
C ASP A 205 6.19 -14.71 -11.84
N VAL A 206 6.91 -13.58 -11.92
CA VAL A 206 7.07 -12.61 -10.81
C VAL A 206 5.72 -11.96 -10.46
N GLN A 207 4.92 -11.58 -11.47
CA GLN A 207 3.58 -11.03 -11.25
C GLN A 207 2.63 -12.08 -10.64
N GLU A 208 2.67 -13.32 -11.11
CA GLU A 208 1.88 -14.42 -10.54
C GLU A 208 2.29 -14.74 -9.10
N TRP A 209 3.59 -14.70 -8.81
CA TRP A 209 4.10 -14.84 -7.45
C TRP A 209 3.59 -13.69 -6.56
N ASN A 210 3.67 -12.45 -7.03
CA ASN A 210 3.18 -11.29 -6.27
C ASN A 210 1.67 -11.38 -6.04
N ALA A 211 0.89 -11.88 -7.02
CA ALA A 211 -0.55 -12.08 -6.86
C ALA A 211 -0.89 -13.13 -5.79
N LYS A 212 -0.06 -14.17 -5.64
CA LYS A 212 -0.21 -15.19 -4.58
C LYS A 212 0.25 -14.67 -3.22
N GLU A 213 1.39 -14.00 -3.16
CA GLU A 213 1.88 -13.41 -1.92
C GLU A 213 0.92 -12.33 -1.41
N ASN A 214 0.41 -11.47 -2.31
CA ASN A 214 -0.60 -10.46 -1.97
C ASN A 214 -1.99 -11.07 -1.74
N SER A 215 -2.28 -12.31 -2.14
CA SER A 215 -3.53 -12.95 -1.72
C SER A 215 -3.45 -13.42 -0.26
N ASP A 216 -2.27 -13.85 0.17
CA ASP A 216 -2.03 -14.39 1.50
C ASP A 216 -1.75 -13.28 2.53
N SER A 217 -1.04 -12.22 2.14
CA SER A 217 -0.73 -11.04 2.96
C SER A 217 -1.53 -9.79 2.55
N ALA A 218 -2.71 -9.97 1.92
CA ALA A 218 -3.51 -8.90 1.35
C ALA A 218 -3.65 -7.72 2.33
N SER A 219 -3.09 -6.57 2.03
CA SER A 219 -3.30 -5.34 2.79
C SER A 219 -4.09 -4.35 1.95
N THR A 220 -5.04 -3.67 2.60
CA THR A 220 -5.80 -2.58 1.98
C THR A 220 -5.11 -1.27 2.31
N SER A 221 -4.65 -0.57 1.27
CA SER A 221 -4.06 0.76 1.42
C SER A 221 -5.16 1.80 1.65
N ILE A 222 -4.94 2.67 2.64
CA ILE A 222 -5.86 3.76 2.99
C ILE A 222 -5.22 5.09 2.61
N TYR A 223 -5.98 5.92 1.92
CA TYR A 223 -5.60 7.25 1.49
C TYR A 223 -6.50 8.30 2.13
N CYS A 224 -5.91 9.40 2.57
CA CYS A 224 -6.60 10.57 3.10
C CYS A 224 -6.17 11.83 2.34
N ILE A 225 -7.04 12.83 2.31
CA ILE A 225 -6.73 14.13 1.71
C ILE A 225 -5.74 14.86 2.62
N GLU A 226 -4.70 15.44 2.03
CA GLU A 226 -3.82 16.40 2.70
C GLU A 226 -3.66 17.66 1.84
N THR A 227 -3.54 18.81 2.50
CA THR A 227 -3.35 20.10 1.82
C THR A 227 -2.02 20.73 2.22
N ARG A 228 -1.09 20.87 1.25
CA ARG A 228 0.19 21.58 1.44
C ARG A 228 0.45 22.55 0.31
N GLY A 229 -0.43 23.54 0.17
CA GLY A 229 -0.44 24.49 -0.95
C GLY A 229 -1.05 23.95 -2.25
N TYR A 230 -1.17 22.62 -2.37
CA TYR A 230 -1.97 21.91 -3.36
C TYR A 230 -2.64 20.70 -2.68
N VAL A 231 -3.65 20.13 -3.34
CA VAL A 231 -4.42 18.98 -2.87
C VAL A 231 -3.82 17.71 -3.45
N PHE A 232 -3.56 16.72 -2.61
CA PHE A 232 -3.11 15.40 -3.04
C PHE A 232 -3.58 14.32 -2.06
N TRP A 233 -3.59 13.08 -2.54
CA TRP A 233 -3.89 11.92 -1.72
C TRP A 233 -2.63 11.38 -1.04
N ARG A 234 -2.58 11.45 0.29
CA ARG A 234 -1.51 10.82 1.06
C ARG A 234 -1.95 9.44 1.53
N ARG A 235 -1.07 8.46 1.38
CA ARG A 235 -1.21 7.15 2.04
C ARG A 235 -1.17 7.32 3.56
N ALA A 236 -2.30 7.11 4.22
CA ALA A 236 -2.47 7.26 5.66
C ALA A 236 -2.00 6.02 6.42
N GLY A 237 -2.14 4.83 5.81
CA GLY A 237 -1.67 3.57 6.37
C GLY A 237 -2.13 2.38 5.54
N GLU A 238 -1.73 1.19 6.00
CA GLU A 238 -2.21 -0.09 5.49
C GLU A 238 -3.02 -0.79 6.58
N ARG A 239 -4.05 -1.54 6.18
CA ARG A 239 -4.78 -2.43 7.08
C ARG A 239 -4.73 -3.85 6.54
N PRO A 240 -4.61 -4.88 7.39
CA PRO A 240 -4.74 -6.25 6.94
C PRO A 240 -6.12 -6.47 6.31
N SER A 241 -6.16 -7.32 5.28
CA SER A 241 -7.38 -7.68 4.57
C SER A 241 -8.39 -8.25 5.53
N ARG A 242 -9.61 -7.74 5.42
CA ARG A 242 -10.73 -8.22 6.22
C ARG A 242 -11.60 -9.13 5.36
N PRO A 243 -11.64 -10.45 5.62
CA PRO A 243 -12.47 -11.34 4.83
C PRO A 243 -13.95 -10.98 5.01
N LEU A 244 -14.74 -11.04 3.93
CA LEU A 244 -16.16 -10.68 3.91
C LEU A 244 -17.01 -11.55 4.88
N SER A 245 -16.54 -12.76 5.19
CA SER A 245 -17.15 -13.65 6.19
C SER A 245 -17.16 -13.05 7.61
N THR A 246 -16.24 -12.11 7.91
CA THR A 246 -16.14 -11.44 9.22
C THR A 246 -17.13 -10.30 9.42
N VAL A 247 -17.98 -10.04 8.43
CA VAL A 247 -19.03 -9.02 8.52
C VAL A 247 -20.36 -9.71 8.81
N ASP A 248 -20.97 -9.40 9.94
CA ASP A 248 -22.25 -9.99 10.36
C ASP A 248 -23.41 -9.33 9.63
N MET A 249 -23.72 -9.80 8.44
CA MET A 249 -24.85 -9.39 7.62
C MET A 249 -25.51 -10.62 7.01
N ASP A 250 -26.75 -10.47 6.54
CA ASP A 250 -27.44 -11.47 5.75
C ASP A 250 -26.63 -11.88 4.50
N ASP A 251 -26.51 -13.19 4.27
CA ASP A 251 -25.62 -13.73 3.23
C ASP A 251 -26.17 -13.50 1.82
N ASP A 252 -27.50 -13.44 1.66
CA ASP A 252 -28.15 -13.08 0.40
C ASP A 252 -27.85 -11.63 0.02
N MET A 253 -27.91 -10.71 0.99
CA MET A 253 -27.52 -9.31 0.78
C MET A 253 -26.02 -9.18 0.44
N LYS A 254 -25.14 -9.91 1.14
CA LYS A 254 -23.68 -9.90 0.84
C LYS A 254 -23.42 -10.34 -0.59
N SER A 255 -23.98 -11.49 -1.00
CA SER A 255 -23.77 -12.04 -2.33
C SER A 255 -24.31 -11.12 -3.43
N THR A 256 -25.44 -10.45 -3.18
CA THR A 256 -26.00 -9.45 -4.09
C THR A 256 -25.06 -8.25 -4.28
N ILE A 257 -24.52 -7.69 -3.19
CA ILE A 257 -23.58 -6.55 -3.25
C ILE A 257 -22.30 -6.94 -3.98
N VAL A 258 -21.73 -8.11 -3.66
CA VAL A 258 -20.52 -8.63 -4.32
C VAL A 258 -20.78 -8.86 -5.80
N SER A 259 -21.93 -9.44 -6.17
CA SER A 259 -22.28 -9.66 -7.57
C SER A 259 -22.43 -8.33 -8.33
N ASP A 260 -23.07 -7.34 -7.73
CA ASP A 260 -23.26 -6.01 -8.33
C ASP A 260 -21.92 -5.28 -8.54
N MET A 261 -21.06 -5.26 -7.53
CA MET A 261 -19.71 -4.68 -7.64
C MET A 261 -18.85 -5.43 -8.66
N ASN A 262 -18.92 -6.77 -8.68
CA ASN A 262 -18.20 -7.58 -9.66
C ASN A 262 -18.67 -7.28 -11.08
N ASP A 263 -19.98 -7.10 -11.31
CA ASP A 263 -20.48 -6.71 -12.62
C ASP A 263 -20.01 -5.31 -13.01
N PHE A 264 -19.98 -4.36 -12.08
CA PHE A 264 -19.43 -3.04 -12.31
C PHE A 264 -17.96 -3.10 -12.75
N PHE A 265 -17.09 -3.80 -12.00
CA PHE A 265 -15.65 -3.83 -12.27
C PHE A 265 -15.21 -4.68 -13.48
N ARG A 266 -16.13 -5.41 -14.14
CA ARG A 266 -15.79 -6.17 -15.34
C ARG A 266 -15.26 -5.23 -16.44
N PRO A 267 -14.16 -5.60 -17.15
CA PRO A 267 -13.60 -4.78 -18.22
C PRO A 267 -14.61 -4.44 -19.34
N LYS A 268 -15.57 -5.32 -19.59
CA LYS A 268 -16.64 -5.11 -20.59
C LYS A 268 -17.68 -4.09 -20.15
N SER A 269 -17.91 -3.92 -18.85
CA SER A 269 -18.94 -3.05 -18.30
C SER A 269 -18.61 -1.58 -18.56
N ARG A 270 -17.36 -1.16 -18.39
CA ARG A 270 -16.92 0.19 -18.78
C ARG A 270 -17.32 0.56 -20.22
N LEU A 271 -17.11 -0.36 -21.17
CA LEU A 271 -17.51 -0.15 -22.57
C LEU A 271 -19.04 -0.10 -22.74
N TRP A 272 -19.78 -0.87 -21.95
CA TRP A 272 -21.25 -0.87 -21.97
C TRP A 272 -21.82 0.48 -21.52
N TYR A 273 -21.25 1.08 -20.47
CA TYR A 273 -21.60 2.40 -19.94
C TYR A 273 -21.26 3.49 -20.96
N ALA A 274 -20.02 3.50 -21.46
CA ALA A 274 -19.54 4.48 -22.44
C ALA A 274 -20.39 4.50 -23.72
N ARG A 275 -20.77 3.33 -24.26
CA ARG A 275 -21.63 3.23 -25.46
C ARG A 275 -23.04 3.79 -25.27
N ARG A 276 -23.49 3.91 -24.02
CA ARG A 276 -24.82 4.44 -23.66
C ARG A 276 -24.77 5.89 -23.16
N GLY A 277 -23.57 6.48 -23.08
CA GLY A 277 -23.40 7.83 -22.53
C GLY A 277 -23.77 7.93 -21.04
N ILE A 278 -23.74 6.80 -20.32
CA ILE A 278 -23.99 6.76 -18.88
C ILE A 278 -22.64 6.91 -18.18
N PRO A 279 -22.46 7.88 -17.26
CA PRO A 279 -21.22 8.01 -16.50
C PRO A 279 -20.86 6.72 -15.78
N TYR A 280 -19.61 6.27 -15.89
CA TYR A 280 -19.17 5.01 -15.31
C TYR A 280 -18.86 5.17 -13.81
N ARG A 281 -19.92 5.21 -13.01
CA ARG A 281 -19.90 5.38 -11.55
C ARG A 281 -20.93 4.46 -10.90
N ARG A 282 -20.69 4.07 -9.65
CA ARG A 282 -21.63 3.27 -8.85
C ARG A 282 -21.64 3.75 -7.40
N GLY A 283 -22.82 4.05 -6.88
CA GLY A 283 -23.00 4.56 -5.52
C GLY A 283 -23.74 3.60 -4.59
N TYR A 284 -23.22 3.40 -3.38
CA TYR A 284 -23.82 2.59 -2.33
C TYR A 284 -24.06 3.44 -1.08
N LEU A 285 -25.24 3.33 -0.49
CA LEU A 285 -25.57 3.95 0.79
C LEU A 285 -25.76 2.87 1.86
N LEU A 286 -24.92 2.88 2.88
CA LEU A 286 -24.99 2.02 4.05
C LEU A 286 -25.68 2.79 5.19
N SER A 287 -26.90 2.39 5.55
CA SER A 287 -27.70 3.04 6.59
C SER A 287 -28.00 2.10 7.75
N GLY A 288 -27.97 2.61 8.98
CA GLY A 288 -28.43 1.87 10.16
C GLY A 288 -27.77 2.33 11.46
N PRO A 289 -28.15 1.78 12.62
CA PRO A 289 -27.64 2.20 13.92
C PRO A 289 -26.11 2.14 14.04
N PRO A 290 -25.48 2.92 14.93
CA PRO A 290 -24.04 2.84 15.17
C PRO A 290 -23.63 1.44 15.67
N GLY A 291 -22.40 1.01 15.35
CA GLY A 291 -21.88 -0.29 15.79
C GLY A 291 -22.43 -1.51 15.06
N THR A 292 -23.10 -1.33 13.91
CA THR A 292 -23.66 -2.42 13.08
C THR A 292 -22.74 -2.94 11.99
N GLY A 293 -21.55 -2.36 11.83
CA GLY A 293 -20.55 -2.85 10.88
C GLY A 293 -20.57 -2.18 9.49
N LYS A 294 -21.14 -0.98 9.36
CA LYS A 294 -21.13 -0.20 8.10
C LYS A 294 -19.71 0.04 7.54
N SER A 295 -18.83 0.66 8.32
CA SER A 295 -17.42 0.86 7.92
C SER A 295 -16.65 -0.47 7.83
N SER A 296 -17.02 -1.47 8.65
CA SER A 296 -16.46 -2.82 8.55
C SER A 296 -16.72 -3.45 7.17
N LEU A 297 -17.94 -3.30 6.63
CA LEU A 297 -18.31 -3.79 5.31
C LEU A 297 -17.52 -3.09 4.20
N SER A 298 -17.31 -1.77 4.27
CA SER A 298 -16.56 -1.05 3.25
C SER A 298 -15.11 -1.53 3.13
N PHE A 299 -14.44 -1.76 4.27
CA PHE A 299 -13.08 -2.33 4.25
C PHE A 299 -13.05 -3.78 3.76
N ALA A 300 -14.04 -4.59 4.13
CA ALA A 300 -14.12 -5.97 3.67
C ALA A 300 -14.38 -6.08 2.16
N LEU A 301 -15.23 -5.20 1.61
CA LEU A 301 -15.45 -5.10 0.17
C LEU A 301 -14.19 -4.64 -0.56
N ALA A 302 -13.52 -3.59 -0.04
CA ALA A 302 -12.25 -3.14 -0.60
C ALA A 302 -11.21 -4.26 -0.64
N SER A 303 -11.08 -5.01 0.46
CA SER A 303 -10.18 -6.15 0.58
C SER A 303 -10.52 -7.26 -0.42
N THR A 304 -11.81 -7.60 -0.56
CA THR A 304 -12.29 -8.66 -1.46
C THR A 304 -11.96 -8.36 -2.93
N PHE A 305 -12.02 -7.08 -3.33
CA PHE A 305 -11.74 -6.64 -4.70
C PHE A 305 -10.31 -6.11 -4.90
N GLY A 306 -9.45 -6.14 -3.88
CA GLY A 306 -8.08 -5.60 -3.94
C GLY A 306 -8.02 -4.10 -4.22
N LEU A 307 -9.00 -3.33 -3.74
CA LEU A 307 -9.12 -1.90 -3.99
C LEU A 307 -8.50 -1.08 -2.86
N SER A 308 -7.85 0.02 -3.22
CA SER A 308 -7.45 1.04 -2.25
C SER A 308 -8.65 1.87 -1.78
N VAL A 309 -8.68 2.22 -0.50
CA VAL A 309 -9.76 2.99 0.13
C VAL A 309 -9.36 4.45 0.28
N TYR A 310 -10.18 5.35 -0.25
CA TYR A 310 -10.00 6.79 -0.21
C TYR A 310 -11.03 7.38 0.75
N ILE A 311 -10.59 7.75 1.96
CA ILE A 311 -11.48 8.23 3.01
C ILE A 311 -11.57 9.75 2.92
N ILE A 312 -12.80 10.26 2.90
CA ILE A 312 -13.10 11.69 2.95
C ILE A 312 -13.96 11.97 4.17
N THR A 313 -13.38 12.71 5.11
CA THR A 313 -14.08 13.16 6.32
C THR A 313 -14.63 14.56 6.09
N ILE A 314 -15.94 14.68 5.86
CA ILE A 314 -16.59 15.97 5.54
C ILE A 314 -16.51 16.98 6.71
N ARG A 315 -16.24 16.49 7.93
CA ARG A 315 -16.09 17.31 9.13
C ARG A 315 -14.74 18.04 9.23
N ASP A 316 -13.78 17.70 8.38
CA ASP A 316 -12.47 18.33 8.42
C ASP A 316 -12.55 19.80 7.98
N PRO A 317 -12.19 20.77 8.83
CA PRO A 317 -12.24 22.19 8.48
C PRO A 317 -11.33 22.56 7.31
N GLU A 318 -10.26 21.79 7.03
CA GLU A 318 -9.36 22.04 5.91
C GLU A 318 -9.99 21.71 4.55
N ILE A 319 -11.04 20.87 4.53
CA ILE A 319 -11.69 20.42 3.31
C ILE A 319 -12.85 21.37 2.98
N ASN A 320 -12.68 22.18 1.93
CA ASN A 320 -13.76 22.99 1.36
C ASN A 320 -14.25 22.41 0.02
N ASP A 321 -15.28 23.01 -0.57
CA ASP A 321 -15.85 22.55 -1.85
C ASP A 321 -14.83 22.45 -3.00
N ALA A 322 -13.85 23.37 -3.06
CA ALA A 322 -12.83 23.38 -4.09
C ALA A 322 -11.80 22.26 -3.88
N VAL A 323 -11.40 22.02 -2.63
CA VAL A 323 -10.51 20.92 -2.24
C VAL A 323 -11.19 19.58 -2.50
N LEU A 324 -12.46 19.45 -2.13
CA LEU A 324 -13.26 18.25 -2.39
C LEU A 324 -13.35 17.97 -3.89
N GLY A 325 -13.70 18.99 -4.69
CA GLY A 325 -13.75 18.85 -6.14
C GLY A 325 -12.38 18.50 -6.76
N ALA A 326 -11.28 19.02 -6.21
CA ALA A 326 -9.94 18.65 -6.65
C ALA A 326 -9.58 17.20 -6.29
N ALA A 327 -9.89 16.77 -5.06
CA ALA A 327 -9.65 15.42 -4.59
C ALA A 327 -10.39 14.37 -5.46
N PHE A 328 -11.66 14.62 -5.81
CA PHE A 328 -12.43 13.74 -6.70
C PHE A 328 -11.89 13.69 -8.13
N ARG A 329 -11.23 14.76 -8.62
CA ARG A 329 -10.60 14.76 -9.96
C ARG A 329 -9.29 13.97 -10.00
N ASP A 330 -8.58 13.91 -8.88
CA ASP A 330 -7.28 13.23 -8.73
C ASP A 330 -7.40 11.76 -8.27
N LEU A 331 -8.64 11.25 -8.15
CA LEU A 331 -8.87 9.85 -7.82
C LEU A 331 -8.34 8.94 -8.93
N PRO A 332 -7.67 7.81 -8.62
CA PRO A 332 -7.31 6.84 -9.63
C PRO A 332 -8.53 6.07 -10.15
N GLU A 333 -8.36 5.39 -11.29
CA GLU A 333 -9.33 4.40 -11.73
C GLU A 333 -9.30 3.17 -10.82
N ARG A 334 -10.45 2.51 -10.62
CA ARG A 334 -10.59 1.32 -9.76
C ARG A 334 -10.20 1.57 -8.30
N CYS A 335 -10.88 2.53 -7.68
CA CYS A 335 -10.78 2.76 -6.25
C CYS A 335 -12.14 2.75 -5.57
N LEU A 336 -12.11 2.63 -4.24
CA LEU A 336 -13.28 2.75 -3.38
C LEU A 336 -13.19 4.05 -2.58
N VAL A 337 -14.15 4.95 -2.79
CA VAL A 337 -14.27 6.20 -2.04
C VAL A 337 -15.23 5.99 -0.88
N LEU A 338 -14.79 6.28 0.34
CA LEU A 338 -15.59 6.16 1.55
C LEU A 338 -15.90 7.55 2.12
N LEU A 339 -17.18 7.92 2.14
CA LEU A 339 -17.69 9.08 2.86
C LEU A 339 -18.31 8.61 4.18
N GLU A 340 -17.65 8.90 5.30
CA GLU A 340 -18.15 8.52 6.62
C GLU A 340 -19.09 9.58 7.22
N ASP A 341 -20.15 9.11 7.89
CA ASP A 341 -21.09 9.92 8.70
C ASP A 341 -21.66 11.16 7.98
N ILE A 342 -22.19 10.96 6.76
CA ILE A 342 -22.68 12.06 5.91
C ILE A 342 -23.85 12.85 6.54
N ASP A 343 -24.62 12.26 7.45
CA ASP A 343 -25.72 12.91 8.17
C ASP A 343 -25.24 13.93 9.20
N SER A 344 -24.03 13.74 9.74
CA SER A 344 -23.48 14.61 10.79
C SER A 344 -22.82 15.87 10.25
N ALA A 345 -22.62 15.96 8.93
CA ALA A 345 -22.01 17.12 8.29
C ALA A 345 -22.94 18.35 8.22
N GLY A 346 -24.16 18.27 8.80
CA GLY A 346 -25.14 19.36 8.80
C GLY A 346 -25.67 19.69 7.40
N LEU A 347 -25.46 18.80 6.43
CA LEU A 347 -25.84 18.98 5.03
C LEU A 347 -27.36 18.97 4.81
N GLY A 348 -28.12 18.47 5.79
CA GLY A 348 -29.58 18.32 5.72
C GLY A 348 -30.40 19.52 6.21
N ASP A 349 -29.81 20.53 6.87
CA ASP A 349 -30.62 21.48 7.65
C ASP A 349 -30.28 22.96 7.42
N LYS A 350 -30.39 23.48 6.19
CA LYS A 350 -30.41 24.95 5.90
C LYS A 350 -31.22 25.35 4.67
N ARG A 351 -32.50 24.96 4.60
CA ARG A 351 -33.46 25.62 3.68
C ARG A 351 -34.48 26.55 4.36
N GLY A 352 -34.41 26.77 5.68
CA GLY A 352 -35.52 27.47 6.37
C GLY A 352 -35.23 28.43 7.52
N LYS A 353 -33.98 28.72 7.91
CA LYS A 353 -33.69 29.73 8.95
C LYS A 353 -32.58 30.69 8.55
N ARG A 354 -32.93 31.61 7.65
CA ARG A 354 -32.41 32.98 7.68
C ARG A 354 -33.47 33.80 8.40
N GLU A 355 -33.50 33.74 9.73
CA GLU A 355 -34.19 34.74 10.52
C GLU A 355 -33.12 35.75 10.96
N ASP A 356 -33.18 36.89 10.31
CA ASP A 356 -32.84 38.23 10.77
C ASP A 356 -31.99 38.36 12.04
N ASP A 357 -30.71 38.66 11.85
CA ASP A 357 -29.96 39.55 12.75
C ASP A 357 -29.23 40.57 11.87
N SER A 358 -30.03 41.44 11.27
CA SER A 358 -29.56 42.71 10.72
C SER A 358 -29.66 43.77 11.80
N GLU A 359 -28.65 43.91 12.66
CA GLU A 359 -28.51 45.11 13.49
C GLU A 359 -27.06 45.63 13.54
N GLU A 360 -26.92 46.78 12.87
CA GLU A 360 -26.32 48.01 13.36
C GLU A 360 -24.82 48.06 13.70
N ALA A 361 -24.11 48.74 12.80
CA ALA A 361 -22.89 49.45 13.10
C ALA A 361 -23.17 50.63 14.07
N SER A 362 -22.70 50.57 15.31
CA SER A 362 -22.23 51.77 16.03
C SER A 362 -21.41 51.47 17.30
N SER A 363 -20.30 52.20 17.42
CA SER A 363 -19.59 52.66 18.63
C SER A 363 -19.15 51.70 19.75
N THR A 364 -17.81 51.57 19.86
CA THR A 364 -16.96 51.83 21.04
C THR A 364 -17.52 51.52 22.44
N GLY A 365 -16.93 50.53 23.13
CA GLY A 365 -17.07 50.42 24.60
C GLY A 365 -16.77 49.04 25.18
N SER A 366 -15.65 48.94 25.90
CA SER A 366 -15.15 47.77 26.64
C SER A 366 -16.19 47.10 27.56
N ARG A 367 -16.30 45.75 27.52
CA ARG A 367 -16.71 44.89 28.65
C ARG A 367 -16.54 43.39 28.35
N VAL A 368 -15.61 42.77 29.08
CA VAL A 368 -15.60 41.41 29.65
C VAL A 368 -16.37 40.33 28.87
N GLY A 369 -15.62 39.48 28.16
CA GLY A 369 -16.15 38.31 27.45
C GLY A 369 -16.73 37.27 28.39
N LYS A 370 -18.05 37.02 28.27
CA LYS A 370 -18.68 35.76 28.65
C LYS A 370 -18.13 34.64 27.74
N PRO A 371 -17.94 33.40 28.24
CA PRO A 371 -17.52 32.30 27.39
C PRO A 371 -18.64 32.01 26.37
N LYS A 372 -18.33 32.16 25.08
CA LYS A 372 -19.21 31.69 24.01
C LYS A 372 -19.44 30.19 24.22
N GLY A 373 -20.70 29.82 24.34
CA GLY A 373 -21.14 28.43 24.31
C GLY A 373 -20.52 27.72 23.11
N ARG A 374 -20.08 26.50 23.37
CA ARG A 374 -19.53 25.48 22.47
C ARG A 374 -20.11 25.63 21.05
N GLY A 375 -19.36 26.28 20.17
CA GLY A 375 -19.76 26.49 18.78
C GLY A 375 -19.80 25.15 18.05
N GLU A 376 -20.92 24.86 17.40
CA GLU A 376 -20.96 23.84 16.35
C GLU A 376 -19.89 24.16 15.32
N ILE A 377 -19.01 23.20 15.04
CA ILE A 377 -18.00 23.29 14.00
C ILE A 377 -18.77 23.44 12.67
N LYS A 378 -18.81 24.66 12.12
CA LYS A 378 -19.36 24.89 10.79
C LYS A 378 -18.47 24.16 9.78
N THR A 379 -19.01 23.11 9.17
CA THR A 379 -18.38 22.42 8.05
C THR A 379 -18.16 23.40 6.90
N SER A 380 -16.95 23.40 6.34
CA SER A 380 -16.56 24.22 5.18
C SER A 380 -17.06 23.63 3.86
N VAL A 381 -17.45 22.35 3.85
CA VAL A 381 -18.10 21.67 2.72
C VAL A 381 -19.60 21.98 2.72
N THR A 382 -20.11 22.43 1.57
CA THR A 382 -21.54 22.61 1.34
C THR A 382 -22.16 21.38 0.69
N LEU A 383 -23.48 21.17 0.89
CA LEU A 383 -24.21 20.09 0.21
C LEU A 383 -24.09 20.24 -1.31
N SER A 384 -24.18 21.48 -1.82
CA SER A 384 -24.04 21.72 -3.26
C SER A 384 -22.64 21.37 -3.77
N GLY A 385 -21.59 21.67 -2.98
CA GLY A 385 -20.21 21.27 -3.27
C GLY A 385 -20.05 19.75 -3.35
N LEU A 386 -20.57 19.02 -2.36
CA LEU A 386 -20.55 17.56 -2.35
C LEU A 386 -21.29 16.96 -3.54
N LEU A 387 -22.50 17.46 -3.85
CA LEU A 387 -23.30 16.99 -4.99
C LEU A 387 -22.58 17.23 -6.31
N ASN A 388 -21.94 18.39 -6.47
CA ASN A 388 -21.16 18.72 -7.65
C ASN A 388 -19.86 17.90 -7.74
N ALA A 389 -19.29 17.46 -6.61
CA ALA A 389 -18.11 16.60 -6.61
C ALA A 389 -18.45 15.16 -7.05
N ILE A 390 -19.59 14.62 -6.60
CA ILE A 390 -20.04 13.26 -6.93
C ILE A 390 -20.54 13.16 -8.37
N ASP A 391 -21.36 14.13 -8.79
CA ASP A 391 -22.15 14.07 -10.04
C ASP A 391 -21.79 15.17 -11.04
N GLY A 392 -20.70 15.90 -10.79
CA GLY A 392 -20.24 16.96 -11.65
C GLY A 392 -19.86 16.45 -13.04
N VAL A 393 -20.11 17.29 -14.05
CA VAL A 393 -19.72 17.04 -15.46
C VAL A 393 -18.19 16.87 -15.61
N GLY A 394 -17.41 17.41 -14.67
CA GLY A 394 -15.95 17.23 -14.60
C GLY A 394 -15.46 16.21 -13.56
N GLY A 395 -16.34 15.37 -13.00
CA GLY A 395 -15.96 14.35 -12.02
C GLY A 395 -15.26 13.15 -12.67
N HIS A 396 -14.25 12.60 -12.00
CA HIS A 396 -13.53 11.41 -12.45
C HIS A 396 -14.48 10.18 -12.49
N GLU A 397 -14.20 9.21 -13.37
CA GLU A 397 -15.02 8.00 -13.56
C GLU A 397 -14.25 6.74 -13.15
N GLY A 398 -14.95 5.62 -13.00
CA GLY A 398 -14.34 4.32 -12.71
C GLY A 398 -14.04 4.06 -11.25
N HIS A 399 -14.72 4.75 -10.33
CA HIS A 399 -14.67 4.51 -8.89
C HIS A 399 -16.03 4.08 -8.36
N VAL A 400 -16.01 3.38 -7.22
CA VAL A 400 -17.20 3.06 -6.42
C VAL A 400 -17.27 4.03 -5.24
N LEU A 401 -18.43 4.64 -5.03
CA LEU A 401 -18.70 5.52 -3.90
C LEU A 401 -19.50 4.77 -2.83
N LEU A 402 -18.99 4.71 -1.61
CA LEU A 402 -19.66 4.18 -0.43
C LEU A 402 -19.91 5.31 0.56
N MET A 403 -21.16 5.48 0.95
CA MET A 403 -21.56 6.47 1.96
C MET A 403 -22.12 5.74 3.17
N THR A 404 -21.72 6.17 4.37
CA THR A 404 -22.28 5.64 5.62
C THR A 404 -23.12 6.70 6.33
N THR A 405 -24.27 6.28 6.85
CA THR A 405 -25.12 7.15 7.67
C THR A 405 -25.76 6.38 8.83
N ASN A 406 -25.91 7.04 9.98
CA ASN A 406 -26.68 6.51 11.09
C ASN A 406 -28.17 6.89 11.00
N HIS A 407 -28.46 8.01 10.33
CA HIS A 407 -29.77 8.64 10.24
C HIS A 407 -30.16 8.90 8.78
N PRO A 408 -30.61 7.88 8.03
CA PRO A 408 -31.01 8.06 6.63
C PRO A 408 -32.12 9.09 6.45
N GLU A 409 -32.96 9.31 7.46
CA GLU A 409 -34.03 10.30 7.47
C GLU A 409 -33.55 11.76 7.45
N LYS A 410 -32.30 12.02 7.89
CA LYS A 410 -31.70 13.36 7.90
C LYS A 410 -31.02 13.73 6.57
N LEU A 411 -30.94 12.79 5.63
CA LEU A 411 -30.26 13.00 4.36
C LEU A 411 -31.13 13.78 3.38
N ASP A 412 -30.51 14.71 2.64
CA ASP A 412 -31.21 15.41 1.58
C ASP A 412 -31.62 14.41 0.47
N PRO A 413 -32.89 14.39 0.03
CA PRO A 413 -33.35 13.52 -1.06
C PRO A 413 -32.57 13.66 -2.36
N ALA A 414 -31.86 14.78 -2.57
CA ALA A 414 -30.97 14.99 -3.69
C ALA A 414 -29.72 14.09 -3.67
N LEU A 415 -29.27 13.64 -2.50
CA LEU A 415 -28.14 12.70 -2.39
C LEU A 415 -28.53 11.28 -2.81
N VAL A 416 -29.77 10.86 -2.52
CA VAL A 416 -30.26 9.48 -2.71
C VAL A 416 -30.82 9.25 -4.12
N ARG A 417 -30.65 10.20 -5.05
CA ARG A 417 -31.16 10.04 -6.42
C ARG A 417 -30.36 8.97 -7.19
N PRO A 418 -31.02 8.20 -8.08
CA PRO A 418 -30.34 7.27 -8.98
C PRO A 418 -29.22 7.97 -9.77
N GLY A 419 -28.07 7.31 -9.92
CA GLY A 419 -26.84 7.88 -10.47
C GLY A 419 -25.88 8.45 -9.40
N ARG A 420 -26.36 8.69 -8.18
CA ARG A 420 -25.54 9.06 -7.00
C ARG A 420 -25.54 7.96 -5.95
N VAL A 421 -26.72 7.41 -5.67
CA VAL A 421 -26.93 6.20 -4.87
C VAL A 421 -27.76 5.25 -5.72
N ASP A 422 -27.16 4.13 -6.07
CA ASP A 422 -27.81 3.10 -6.88
C ASP A 422 -28.27 1.91 -6.04
N PHE A 423 -27.61 1.67 -4.90
CA PHE A 423 -27.92 0.55 -4.01
C PHE A 423 -27.99 1.02 -2.54
N LEU A 424 -29.05 0.61 -1.84
CA LEU A 424 -29.29 0.92 -0.43
C LEU A 424 -29.14 -0.34 0.40
N VAL A 425 -28.24 -0.29 1.40
CA VAL A 425 -28.00 -1.39 2.33
C VAL A 425 -28.43 -0.95 3.73
N ASN A 426 -29.47 -1.60 4.25
CA ASN A 426 -29.98 -1.33 5.58
C ASN A 426 -29.43 -2.32 6.60
N PHE A 427 -28.73 -1.79 7.61
CA PHE A 427 -28.22 -2.51 8.75
C PHE A 427 -29.22 -2.42 9.91
N SER A 428 -29.61 -3.58 10.43
CA SER A 428 -30.41 -3.71 11.64
C SER A 428 -29.53 -4.03 12.86
N LEU A 429 -30.14 -3.95 14.04
CA LEU A 429 -29.56 -4.54 15.26
C LEU A 429 -29.44 -6.07 15.12
N ALA A 430 -28.60 -6.67 15.96
CA ALA A 430 -28.21 -8.07 15.85
C ALA A 430 -29.41 -9.02 16.00
N THR A 431 -29.61 -9.90 15.03
CA THR A 431 -30.55 -11.03 15.08
C THR A 431 -29.95 -12.19 15.87
N SER A 432 -30.78 -13.10 16.38
CA SER A 432 -30.30 -14.29 17.08
C SER A 432 -29.31 -15.13 16.25
N VAL A 433 -29.50 -15.19 14.92
CA VAL A 433 -28.57 -15.86 14.00
C VAL A 433 -27.22 -15.15 13.96
N GLN A 434 -27.20 -13.82 13.84
CA GLN A 434 -25.96 -13.03 13.89
C GLN A 434 -25.25 -13.20 15.24
N VAL A 435 -25.99 -13.26 16.36
CA VAL A 435 -25.40 -13.49 17.68
C VAL A 435 -24.68 -14.84 17.74
N LYS A 436 -25.28 -15.91 17.20
CA LYS A 436 -24.61 -17.22 17.08
C LYS A 436 -23.34 -17.11 16.24
N HIS A 437 -23.39 -16.46 15.07
CA HIS A 437 -22.24 -16.32 14.19
C HIS A 437 -21.10 -15.51 14.81
N ILE A 438 -21.41 -14.45 15.57
CA ILE A 438 -20.42 -13.65 16.30
C ILE A 438 -19.73 -14.51 17.36
N PHE A 439 -20.49 -15.32 18.11
CA PHE A 439 -19.93 -16.23 19.11
C PHE A 439 -19.02 -17.27 18.46
N LEU A 440 -19.51 -17.94 17.42
CA LEU A 440 -18.75 -18.94 16.68
C LEU A 440 -17.48 -18.32 16.12
N ARG A 441 -17.53 -17.18 15.43
CA ARG A 441 -16.33 -16.54 14.89
C ARG A 441 -15.30 -16.14 15.96
N MET A 442 -15.74 -15.84 17.18
CA MET A 442 -14.83 -15.46 18.27
C MET A 442 -14.05 -16.66 18.82
N TYR A 443 -14.64 -17.86 18.79
CA TYR A 443 -14.11 -19.06 19.47
C TYR A 443 -13.79 -20.23 18.52
N LEU A 444 -14.30 -20.24 17.29
CA LEU A 444 -13.92 -21.17 16.23
C LEU A 444 -12.70 -20.62 15.51
N ASP A 445 -11.61 -21.36 15.66
CA ASP A 445 -10.30 -21.01 15.16
C ASP A 445 -10.15 -21.48 13.71
N ASP A 446 -10.89 -20.87 12.79
CA ASP A 446 -10.82 -21.26 11.36
C ASP A 446 -9.66 -20.58 10.61
N ALA A 447 -8.89 -19.67 11.24
CA ALA A 447 -7.81 -18.95 10.56
C ALA A 447 -6.71 -18.32 11.44
N SER A 448 -6.63 -18.57 12.76
CA SER A 448 -5.51 -18.05 13.57
C SER A 448 -4.51 -19.16 13.87
N PRO A 449 -3.22 -19.03 13.52
CA PRO A 449 -2.17 -19.93 14.01
C PRO A 449 -1.81 -19.67 15.49
N MET A 450 -2.67 -19.01 16.26
CA MET A 450 -2.44 -18.73 17.68
C MET A 450 -2.69 -19.97 18.56
N LYS A 451 -1.88 -21.02 18.34
CA LYS A 451 -1.61 -22.04 19.34
C LYS A 451 -0.70 -21.43 20.41
N CYS A 452 -1.26 -20.56 21.25
CA CYS A 452 -0.56 -20.16 22.46
C CYS A 452 -0.43 -21.39 23.36
N ALA A 453 0.82 -21.78 23.61
CA ALA A 453 1.21 -22.80 24.55
C ALA A 453 0.79 -22.38 25.97
N GLU A 454 -0.38 -22.84 26.40
CA GLU A 454 -0.69 -23.32 27.75
C GLU A 454 -2.16 -23.77 27.77
N LYS A 455 -2.37 -25.09 27.90
CA LYS A 455 -3.66 -25.78 27.84
C LYS A 455 -4.66 -25.25 28.87
N GLU A 456 -5.91 -25.03 28.46
CA GLU A 456 -7.11 -25.42 29.22
C GLU A 456 -8.25 -25.79 28.25
N ARG A 457 -8.28 -27.07 27.83
CA ARG A 457 -9.33 -27.74 27.03
C ARG A 457 -9.50 -27.26 25.58
N ASP A 458 -9.19 -28.14 24.62
CA ASP A 458 -9.62 -28.00 23.23
C ASP A 458 -11.14 -28.19 23.17
N TRP A 459 -11.88 -27.14 22.78
CA TRP A 459 -13.32 -27.20 22.57
C TRP A 459 -13.60 -27.81 21.20
N THR A 460 -14.51 -28.79 21.13
CA THR A 460 -14.94 -29.32 19.82
C THR A 460 -15.91 -28.36 19.13
N GLU A 461 -15.91 -28.34 17.79
CA GLU A 461 -16.83 -27.51 17.00
C GLU A 461 -18.31 -27.75 17.38
N SER A 462 -18.68 -29.00 17.71
CA SER A 462 -20.02 -29.33 18.20
C SER A 462 -20.35 -28.70 19.55
N GLU A 463 -19.41 -28.71 20.50
CA GLU A 463 -19.62 -28.09 21.83
C GLU A 463 -19.76 -26.55 21.69
N LEU A 464 -18.96 -25.92 20.83
CA LEU A 464 -19.07 -24.48 20.57
C LEU A 464 -20.38 -24.11 19.88
N LYS A 465 -20.89 -24.97 18.98
CA LYS A 465 -22.22 -24.81 18.38
C LYS A 465 -23.31 -24.83 19.46
N ASP A 466 -23.30 -25.83 20.35
CA ASP A 466 -24.27 -25.92 21.44
C ASP A 466 -24.20 -24.70 22.38
N LEU A 467 -22.99 -24.25 22.73
CA LEU A 467 -22.80 -23.03 23.53
C LEU A 467 -23.29 -21.77 22.82
N SER A 468 -23.08 -21.66 21.50
CA SER A 468 -23.60 -20.53 20.72
C SER A 468 -25.12 -20.48 20.74
N GLU A 469 -25.80 -21.63 20.78
CA GLU A 469 -27.26 -21.68 20.88
C GLU A 469 -27.75 -21.20 22.24
N GLN A 470 -27.10 -21.66 23.32
CA GLN A 470 -27.39 -21.23 24.68
C GLN A 470 -27.13 -19.73 24.87
N PHE A 471 -26.02 -19.23 24.30
CA PHE A 471 -25.68 -17.82 24.31
C PHE A 471 -26.73 -16.97 23.59
N ALA A 472 -27.08 -17.34 22.36
CA ALA A 472 -28.08 -16.63 21.56
C ALA A 472 -29.49 -16.68 22.17
N ALA A 473 -29.84 -17.75 22.89
CA ALA A 473 -31.12 -17.86 23.58
C ALA A 473 -31.27 -16.85 24.74
N GLN A 474 -30.17 -16.44 25.37
CA GLN A 474 -30.18 -15.46 26.47
C GLN A 474 -30.16 -14.01 25.97
N VAL A 475 -29.79 -13.77 24.71
CA VAL A 475 -29.72 -12.42 24.12
C VAL A 475 -31.02 -12.10 23.37
N PRO A 476 -31.76 -11.03 23.75
CA PRO A 476 -32.96 -10.64 23.03
C PRO A 476 -32.62 -10.15 21.62
N SER A 477 -33.33 -10.68 20.62
CA SER A 477 -33.15 -10.30 19.22
C SER A 477 -33.41 -8.81 18.98
N SER A 478 -32.59 -8.19 18.13
CA SER A 478 -32.74 -6.82 17.64
C SER A 478 -32.75 -5.75 18.73
N LYS A 479 -32.04 -5.98 19.85
CA LYS A 479 -31.87 -5.00 20.95
C LYS A 479 -30.45 -4.48 21.11
N PHE A 480 -29.46 -5.26 20.67
CA PHE A 480 -28.04 -4.93 20.79
C PHE A 480 -27.40 -4.84 19.41
N SER A 481 -26.37 -4.01 19.28
CA SER A 481 -25.56 -3.96 18.06
C SER A 481 -24.54 -5.11 18.07
N PRO A 482 -24.12 -5.61 16.89
CA PRO A 482 -23.02 -6.57 16.78
C PRO A 482 -21.76 -6.14 17.55
N ALA A 483 -21.41 -4.84 17.52
CA ALA A 483 -20.25 -4.31 18.24
C ALA A 483 -20.37 -4.40 19.77
N GLU A 484 -21.56 -4.20 20.35
CA GLU A 484 -21.78 -4.34 21.79
C GLU A 484 -21.54 -5.78 22.26
N ILE A 485 -22.05 -6.75 21.48
CA ILE A 485 -21.89 -8.18 21.74
C ILE A 485 -20.43 -8.60 21.56
N GLN A 486 -19.79 -8.14 20.48
CA GLN A 486 -18.38 -8.41 20.22
C GLN A 486 -17.50 -7.86 21.36
N ASN A 487 -17.77 -6.65 21.85
CA ASN A 487 -17.01 -6.07 22.96
C ASN A 487 -17.15 -6.89 24.26
N PHE A 488 -18.35 -7.44 24.53
CA PHE A 488 -18.55 -8.35 25.66
C PHE A 488 -17.67 -9.61 25.53
N LEU A 489 -17.62 -10.22 24.35
CA LEU A 489 -16.82 -11.42 24.10
C LEU A 489 -15.30 -11.15 24.07
N ILE A 490 -14.87 -9.97 23.61
CA ILE A 490 -13.45 -9.55 23.60
C ILE A 490 -12.85 -9.52 25.01
N THR A 491 -13.64 -9.26 26.05
CA THR A 491 -13.13 -9.33 27.43
C THR A 491 -12.96 -10.77 27.94
N ARG A 492 -13.51 -11.77 27.23
CA ARG A 492 -13.51 -13.21 27.58
C ARG A 492 -12.99 -14.06 26.42
N LYS A 493 -11.89 -13.63 25.78
CA LYS A 493 -11.37 -14.26 24.54
C LYS A 493 -11.06 -15.76 24.67
N ARG A 494 -10.68 -16.23 25.87
CA ARG A 494 -10.23 -17.60 26.12
C ARG A 494 -11.24 -18.47 26.86
N GLU A 495 -12.38 -17.90 27.27
CA GLU A 495 -13.33 -18.56 28.18
C GLU A 495 -14.76 -18.58 27.60
N PRO A 496 -15.09 -19.50 26.68
CA PRO A 496 -16.40 -19.55 26.05
C PRO A 496 -17.51 -19.88 27.06
N GLN A 497 -17.28 -20.80 28.00
CA GLN A 497 -18.28 -21.16 29.01
C GLN A 497 -18.64 -19.97 29.93
N SER A 498 -17.62 -19.27 30.43
CA SER A 498 -17.77 -18.06 31.28
C SER A 498 -18.64 -17.01 30.59
N SER A 499 -18.48 -16.85 29.27
CA SER A 499 -19.29 -15.91 28.49
C SER A 499 -20.79 -16.27 28.47
N VAL A 500 -21.15 -17.56 28.46
CA VAL A 500 -22.55 -18.04 28.48
C VAL A 500 -23.17 -17.91 29.87
N ASP A 501 -22.38 -18.10 30.93
CA ASP A 501 -22.87 -18.00 32.30
C ASP A 501 -23.13 -16.53 32.69
N GLU A 502 -22.31 -15.61 32.19
CA GLU A 502 -22.37 -14.20 32.58
C GLU A 502 -23.28 -13.34 31.68
N ILE A 503 -23.55 -13.75 30.43
CA ILE A 503 -24.31 -12.93 29.46
C ILE A 503 -25.69 -12.53 29.98
N GLY A 504 -26.39 -13.42 30.69
CA GLY A 504 -27.72 -13.13 31.24
C GLY A 504 -27.70 -11.99 32.27
N THR A 505 -26.61 -11.85 33.04
CA THR A 505 -26.43 -10.73 33.97
C THR A 505 -26.09 -9.43 33.24
N TRP A 506 -25.24 -9.52 32.21
CA TRP A 506 -24.85 -8.39 31.38
C TRP A 506 -26.04 -7.82 30.61
N VAL A 507 -26.86 -8.66 29.98
CA VAL A 507 -28.07 -8.24 29.24
C VAL A 507 -29.01 -7.46 30.16
N LYS A 508 -29.25 -7.93 31.38
CA LYS A 508 -30.10 -7.23 32.36
C LYS A 508 -29.51 -5.87 32.74
N LYS A 509 -28.20 -5.77 32.92
CA LYS A 509 -27.51 -4.50 33.23
C LYS A 509 -27.57 -3.54 32.05
N ALA A 510 -27.29 -4.01 30.85
CA ALA A 510 -27.26 -3.21 29.62
C ALA A 510 -28.65 -2.72 29.20
N LEU A 511 -29.70 -3.52 29.40
CA LEU A 511 -31.08 -3.06 29.19
C LEU A 511 -31.49 -1.99 30.20
N LYS A 512 -31.06 -2.10 31.46
CA LYS A 512 -31.31 -1.06 32.48
C LYS A 512 -30.60 0.25 32.14
N SER A 513 -29.34 0.21 31.72
CA SER A 513 -28.60 1.43 31.34
C SER A 513 -29.18 2.11 30.10
N LYS A 514 -29.65 1.32 29.11
CA LYS A 514 -30.36 1.87 27.94
C LYS A 514 -31.71 2.49 28.32
N ALA A 515 -32.39 1.97 29.34
CA ALA A 515 -33.66 2.52 29.82
C ALA A 515 -33.50 3.80 30.66
N THR A 516 -32.35 3.96 31.35
CA THR A 516 -32.05 5.17 32.15
C THR A 516 -31.41 6.30 31.34
N GLY A 517 -31.05 6.07 30.07
CA GLY A 517 -30.48 7.09 29.18
C GLY A 517 -29.03 7.49 29.49
N GLU A 518 -28.33 6.74 30.35
CA GLU A 518 -26.94 7.04 30.76
C GLU A 518 -25.88 6.57 29.75
N GLY A 519 -26.27 6.25 28.52
CA GLY A 519 -25.41 5.59 27.53
C GLY A 519 -25.41 6.19 26.12
N GLU A 520 -25.95 7.39 25.91
CA GLU A 520 -25.79 8.16 24.66
C GLU A 520 -24.75 9.28 24.79
#